data_AF-A0A957FUU8-F1
#
_entry.id   AF-A0A957FUU8-F1
#
_cell.length_a   1.000
_cell.length_b   1.000
_cell.length_c   1.000
_cell.angle_alpha   90.00
_cell.angle_beta   90.00
_cell.angle_gamma   90.00
#
_symmetry.space_group_name_H-M   'P 1'
#
loop_
_entity.id
_entity.type
_entity.pdbx_description
1 polymer ?
#
loop_
_entity_poly.entity_id
_entity_poly.type
_entity_poly.pdbx_seq_one_letter_code
_entity_poly.pdbx_strand_id
1 'polypeptide(L)' 'MSTSNPYEIGLDQNPANYVPLSPLTFLARSAHVYPDRLATIHGAQRYSWSETYARVRRIASVL' A
#
# COMPACT_ATOMS: atom_id res chain seq x y z
N MET A 1 -20.31 -0.34 35.79
CA MET A 1 -19.48 -1.47 35.30
C MET A 1 -19.68 -1.52 33.79
N SER A 2 -18.69 -1.10 33.00
CA SER A 2 -18.81 -1.16 31.54
C SER A 2 -18.74 -2.61 31.09
N THR A 3 -19.82 -3.09 30.47
CA THR A 3 -19.91 -4.39 29.79
C THR A 3 -18.95 -4.41 28.60
N SER A 4 -18.00 -5.33 28.57
CA SER A 4 -17.10 -5.55 27.44
C SER A 4 -17.88 -5.84 26.15
N ASN A 5 -17.56 -5.14 25.07
CA ASN A 5 -18.14 -5.33 23.75
C ASN A 5 -17.59 -6.64 23.12
N PRO A 6 -18.42 -7.64 22.77
CA PRO A 6 -17.95 -8.89 22.17
C PRO A 6 -17.22 -8.70 20.83
N TYR A 7 -17.43 -7.57 20.14
CA TYR A 7 -16.72 -7.22 18.91
C TYR A 7 -15.31 -6.67 19.13
N GLU A 8 -14.86 -6.51 20.38
CA GLU A 8 -13.53 -5.96 20.70
C GLU A 8 -12.60 -7.02 21.32
N ILE A 9 -13.07 -8.25 21.51
CA ILE A 9 -12.31 -9.33 22.15
C ILE A 9 -11.41 -10.01 21.12
N GLY A 10 -10.11 -10.11 21.42
CA GLY A 10 -9.14 -10.84 20.59
C GLY A 10 -8.76 -10.16 19.28
N LEU A 11 -9.01 -8.84 19.15
CA LEU A 11 -8.66 -8.03 17.99
C LEU A 11 -7.32 -7.29 18.13
N ASP A 12 -6.52 -7.64 19.13
CA ASP A 12 -5.17 -7.09 19.28
C ASP A 12 -4.35 -7.28 18.00
N GLN A 13 -3.42 -6.36 17.78
CA GLN A 13 -2.51 -6.45 16.65
C GLN A 13 -1.69 -7.72 16.74
N ASN A 14 -1.65 -8.45 15.63
CA ASN A 14 -0.93 -9.69 15.47
C ASN A 14 -0.39 -9.76 14.02
N PRO A 15 0.52 -10.70 13.73
CA PRO A 15 1.11 -10.80 12.40
C PRO A 15 0.11 -11.05 11.25
N ALA A 16 -1.10 -11.55 11.54
CA ALA A 16 -2.12 -11.81 10.53
C ALA A 16 -2.96 -10.56 10.18
N ASN A 17 -3.17 -9.64 11.13
CA ASN A 17 -3.98 -8.43 10.92
C ASN A 17 -3.16 -7.13 10.87
N TYR A 18 -1.87 -7.16 11.23
CA TYR A 18 -1.01 -5.99 11.27
C TYR A 18 0.32 -6.22 10.56
N VAL A 19 0.63 -5.29 9.65
CA VAL A 19 1.96 -5.09 9.08
C VAL A 19 2.21 -3.59 9.05
N PRO A 20 3.39 -3.09 9.50
CA PRO A 20 3.73 -1.69 9.37
C PRO A 20 3.65 -1.23 7.91
N LEU A 21 2.91 -0.16 7.65
CA LEU A 21 2.84 0.41 6.31
C LEU A 21 4.15 1.14 6.00
N SER A 22 5.03 0.50 5.25
CA SER A 22 6.20 1.15 4.65
C SER A 22 5.86 1.75 3.28
N PRO A 23 6.61 2.75 2.80
CA PRO A 23 6.48 3.26 1.43
C PRO A 23 6.58 2.16 0.37
N LEU A 24 7.43 1.15 0.59
CA LEU A 24 7.62 0.03 -0.34
C LEU A 24 6.39 -0.87 -0.39
N THR A 25 5.88 -1.29 0.78
CA THR A 25 4.67 -2.12 0.86
C THR A 25 3.44 -1.38 0.34
N PHE A 26 3.35 -0.07 0.59
CA PHE A 26 2.31 0.78 0.04
C PHE A 26 2.36 0.80 -1.50
N LEU A 27 3.54 1.07 -2.07
CA LEU A 27 3.71 1.14 -3.52
C LEU A 27 3.35 -0.18 -4.21
N ALA A 28 3.85 -1.31 -3.68
CA ALA A 28 3.55 -2.63 -4.23
C ALA A 28 2.05 -2.97 -4.14
N ARG A 29 1.40 -2.68 -3.00
CA ARG A 29 -0.03 -2.94 -2.79
C ARG A 29 -0.89 -2.07 -3.70
N SER A 30 -0.58 -0.79 -3.87
CA SER A 30 -1.33 0.12 -4.73
C SER A 30 -1.24 -0.28 -6.21
N ALA A 31 -0.06 -0.71 -6.67
CA ALA A 31 0.12 -1.24 -8.03
C ALA A 31 -0.62 -2.55 -8.28
N HIS A 32 -0.78 -3.39 -7.25
CA HIS A 32 -1.52 -4.64 -7.36
C HIS A 32 -3.04 -4.44 -7.33
N VAL A 33 -3.55 -3.61 -6.41
CA VAL A 33 -5.00 -3.43 -6.20
C VAL A 33 -5.61 -2.43 -7.20
N TYR A 34 -4.85 -1.42 -7.61
CA TYR A 34 -5.33 -0.33 -8.45
C TYR A 34 -4.41 -0.06 -9.66
N PRO A 35 -4.11 -1.07 -10.48
CA PRO A 35 -3.07 -0.99 -11.50
C PRO A 35 -3.25 0.18 -12.46
N ASP A 36 -4.49 0.46 -12.88
CA ASP A 36 -4.81 1.47 -13.89
C ASP A 36 -5.22 2.84 -13.31
N ARG A 37 -5.30 2.97 -11.97
CA ARG A 37 -5.61 4.26 -11.35
C ARG A 37 -4.39 5.18 -11.43
N LEU A 38 -4.64 6.46 -11.68
CA LEU A 38 -3.60 7.49 -11.68
C LEU A 38 -2.93 7.57 -10.30
N ALA A 39 -1.61 7.42 -10.31
CA ALA A 39 -0.74 7.49 -9.14
C ALA A 39 0.02 8.80 -9.04
N THR A 40 0.44 9.35 -10.19
CA THR A 40 1.24 10.58 -10.24
C THR A 40 0.86 11.42 -11.44
N ILE A 41 0.74 12.73 -11.23
CA ILE A 41 0.50 13.72 -12.27
C ILE A 41 1.58 14.79 -12.15
N HIS A 42 2.34 15.00 -13.22
CA HIS A 42 3.36 16.03 -13.31
C HIS A 42 3.26 16.75 -14.66
N GLY A 43 2.60 17.92 -14.66
CA GLY A 43 2.26 18.63 -15.90
C GLY A 43 1.38 17.76 -16.80
N ALA A 44 1.83 17.55 -18.05
CA ALA A 44 1.14 16.66 -18.99
C ALA A 44 1.36 15.16 -18.69
N GLN A 45 2.41 14.82 -17.94
CA GLN A 45 2.75 13.43 -17.64
C GLN A 45 1.80 12.86 -16.60
N ARG A 46 1.35 11.65 -16.86
CA ARG A 46 0.44 10.89 -16.02
C ARG A 46 0.95 9.46 -15.97
N TYR A 47 1.03 8.90 -14.77
CA TYR A 47 1.41 7.51 -14.57
C TYR A 47 0.36 6.80 -13.72
N SER A 48 -0.01 5.59 -14.13
CA SER A 48 -0.78 4.67 -13.32
C SER A 48 0.07 4.10 -12.17
N TRP A 49 -0.57 3.39 -11.23
CA TRP A 49 0.17 2.70 -10.17
C TRP A 49 1.07 1.59 -10.72
N SER A 50 0.64 0.86 -11.76
CA SER A 50 1.45 -0.19 -12.39
C SER A 50 2.70 0.40 -13.06
N GLU A 51 2.56 1.51 -13.78
CA GLU A 51 3.66 2.21 -14.43
C GLU A 51 4.65 2.80 -13.41
N THR A 52 4.14 3.44 -12.35
CA THR A 52 4.96 4.01 -11.28
C THR A 52 5.80 2.92 -10.60
N TYR A 53 5.20 1.78 -10.26
CA TYR A 53 5.92 0.66 -9.65
C TYR A 53 7.02 0.09 -10.56
N ALA A 54 6.70 -0.13 -11.84
CA ALA A 54 7.68 -0.62 -12.82
C ALA A 54 8.86 0.35 -13.00
N ARG A 55 8.60 1.66 -13.01
CA ARG A 55 9.65 2.70 -13.09
C ARG A 55 10.55 2.70 -11.86
N VAL A 56 9.97 2.68 -10.66
CA VAL A 56 10.73 2.65 -9.40
C VAL A 56 11.61 1.40 -9.34
N ARG A 57 11.07 0.22 -9.69
CA ARG A 57 11.85 -1.03 -9.72
C ARG A 57 13.02 -1.00 -10.68
N ARG A 58 12.84 -0.41 -11.88
CA ARG A 58 13.95 -0.27 -12.85
C ARG A 58 15.08 0.62 -12.34
N ILE A 59 14.75 1.68 -11.61
CA ILE A 59 15.77 2.54 -10.99
C ILE A 59 16.46 1.79 -9.85
N ALA A 60 15.67 1.16 -8.97
CA ALA A 60 16.20 0.42 -7.83
C ALA A 60 17.08 -0.77 -8.23
N SER A 61 16.86 -1.38 -9.40
CA SER A 61 17.68 -2.50 -9.88
C SER A 61 19.05 -2.09 -10.43
N VAL A 62 19.31 -0.78 -10.60
CA VAL A 62 20.58 -0.24 -11.11
C VAL A 62 21.47 0.28 -9.97
N LEU A 63 20.94 0.36 -8.75
CA LEU A 63 21.65 0.74 -7.53
C LEU A 63 22.08 -0.50 -6.75
#